data_AF-A0A0D1IRH9-F1
#
_entry.id   AF-A0A0D1IRH9-F1
#
_cell.length_a   1.000
_cell.length_b   1.000
_cell.length_c   1.000
_cell.angle_alpha   90.00
_cell.angle_beta   90.00
_cell.angle_gamma   90.00
#
_symmetry.space_group_name_H-M   'P 1'
#
loop_
_entity.id
_entity.type
_entity.pdbx_description
1 polymer ?
#
loop_
_entity_poly.entity_id
_entity_poly.type
_entity_poly.pdbx_seq_one_letter_code
_entity_poly.pdbx_strand_id
1 'polypeptide(L)'
;MANQHFAKEAPGTYWKTSTDLPSFPALQEDTECDVTIIGGGITGITTAYELTKRGFRVVLIEANQVLNGTTAHTTAKVTAQHDMIYDEFIRHFGLNHARLYYEANQNAIDYIKGIVDEHQIDCEWIEQDAYLYTANENAIQKIRTDHEAYTKLGIERDLVKDLPIPLGSKLALVMKNQAQFHPLQYLKALLEQIVQKGGRIYEETVALDIKKGERPEVVTKSRHAIKSRFIICCSHFPFYDGGGLYAARMYSDRSYVLAIKPKIEYPEGMYLSIDQPSVALRYTVVNGEKLILFSGVSHKTGQGKAMSTHYETLRQLAESSIGIESIPYYWSTQDLVTIDKIPFIGPMSENEDNILVATGFKKWGMTSSAVAATLLSDLVEKKDNPYESIFTPSRFHLNPGLQKVISYNADVAKHLIKGKLEKPDVQFEDISPGEGKAVTINGRRAGAFRDETGCLHLVDTTCTHLGCEVEWNDSEHTWDCPCHGSRFKPSGEVVEGPAIKPLKQIDLD
;
A
#
# COMPACT_ATOMS: atom_id res chain seq x y z
N MET A 1 -4.23 32.40 1.41
CA MET A 1 -2.96 32.25 0.66
C MET A 1 -2.22 30.93 0.97
N ALA A 2 -2.79 29.97 1.72
CA ALA A 2 -2.11 28.72 2.09
C ALA A 2 -2.22 27.57 1.06
N ASN A 3 -3.23 27.57 0.16
CA ASN A 3 -3.48 26.46 -0.78
C ASN A 3 -2.66 26.51 -2.08
N GLN A 4 -1.79 27.50 -2.30
CA GLN A 4 -1.19 27.70 -3.63
C GLN A 4 0.08 26.87 -3.92
N HIS A 5 0.71 26.27 -2.90
CA HIS A 5 2.00 25.58 -3.10
C HIS A 5 1.82 24.22 -3.80
N PHE A 6 0.89 23.40 -3.33
CA PHE A 6 0.64 22.06 -3.89
C PHE A 6 -0.40 22.04 -5.02
N ALA A 7 -1.03 23.18 -5.32
CA ALA A 7 -2.03 23.31 -6.38
C ALA A 7 -1.42 23.61 -7.77
N LYS A 8 -0.10 23.83 -7.87
CA LYS A 8 0.56 24.25 -9.11
C LYS A 8 1.50 23.23 -9.74
N GLU A 9 2.02 22.29 -8.95
CA GLU A 9 2.90 21.22 -9.42
C GLU A 9 2.15 19.89 -9.33
N ALA A 10 2.46 18.93 -10.22
CA ALA A 10 1.85 17.62 -10.13
C ALA A 10 2.61 16.78 -9.08
N PRO A 11 1.92 16.02 -8.21
CA PRO A 11 2.57 15.07 -7.31
C PRO A 11 3.47 14.12 -8.11
N GLY A 12 4.67 13.86 -7.58
CA GLY A 12 5.68 13.02 -8.23
C GLY A 12 6.57 12.37 -7.19
N THR A 13 6.98 11.12 -7.44
CA THR A 13 7.84 10.38 -6.52
C THR A 13 9.28 10.44 -6.98
N TYR A 14 10.20 10.59 -6.02
CA TYR A 14 11.63 10.51 -6.28
C TYR A 14 11.97 9.18 -6.96
N TRP A 15 11.40 8.08 -6.46
CA TRP A 15 11.69 6.73 -6.90
C TRP A 15 11.52 6.50 -8.40
N LYS A 16 10.42 7.01 -8.99
CA LYS A 16 10.17 6.88 -10.42
C LYS A 16 11.05 7.80 -11.25
N THR A 17 11.41 8.96 -10.70
CA THR A 17 12.25 9.96 -11.38
C THR A 17 13.71 9.53 -11.42
N SER A 18 14.17 8.76 -10.42
CA SER A 18 15.55 8.32 -10.27
C SER A 18 15.86 6.95 -10.88
N THR A 19 14.86 6.23 -11.40
CA THR A 19 15.03 4.84 -11.86
C THR A 19 14.44 4.61 -13.25
N ASP A 20 15.31 4.28 -14.20
CA ASP A 20 14.89 3.79 -15.52
C ASP A 20 14.44 2.33 -15.41
N LEU A 21 13.14 2.11 -15.51
CA LEU A 21 12.53 0.78 -15.43
C LEU A 21 12.42 0.12 -16.82
N PRO A 22 12.58 -1.21 -16.91
CA PRO A 22 12.26 -1.94 -18.14
C PRO A 22 10.75 -1.89 -18.42
N SER A 23 10.38 -2.04 -19.69
CA SER A 23 8.99 -2.26 -20.11
C SER A 23 8.84 -3.66 -20.67
N PHE A 24 7.60 -4.18 -20.64
CA PHE A 24 7.27 -5.52 -21.05
C PHE A 24 6.09 -5.52 -22.03
N PRO A 25 6.01 -6.49 -22.95
CA PRO A 25 4.91 -6.54 -23.92
C PRO A 25 3.58 -6.88 -23.25
N ALA A 26 2.47 -6.51 -23.86
CA ALA A 26 1.16 -7.04 -23.51
C ALA A 26 1.00 -8.50 -23.95
N LEU A 27 0.20 -9.29 -23.25
CA LEU A 27 -0.09 -10.67 -23.64
C LEU A 27 -0.85 -10.71 -24.98
N GLN A 28 -0.32 -11.44 -25.97
CA GLN A 28 -0.86 -11.53 -27.34
C GLN A 28 -1.44 -12.90 -27.71
N GLU A 29 -1.28 -13.90 -26.85
CA GLU A 29 -1.76 -15.26 -27.10
C GLU A 29 -2.08 -15.98 -25.80
N ASP A 30 -2.87 -17.05 -25.91
CA ASP A 30 -3.10 -17.96 -24.79
C ASP A 30 -1.79 -18.63 -24.39
N THR A 31 -1.55 -18.80 -23.10
CA THR A 31 -0.31 -19.39 -22.60
C THR A 31 -0.54 -20.31 -21.41
N GLU A 32 0.41 -21.21 -21.20
CA GLU A 32 0.48 -22.06 -20.01
C GLU A 32 1.77 -21.83 -19.23
N CYS A 33 1.70 -22.01 -17.91
CA CYS A 33 2.85 -21.98 -17.01
C CYS A 33 2.59 -22.85 -15.77
N ASP A 34 3.53 -22.86 -14.83
CA ASP A 34 3.32 -23.54 -13.55
C ASP A 34 2.61 -22.60 -12.56
N VAL A 35 3.03 -21.33 -12.52
CA VAL A 35 2.44 -20.31 -11.63
C VAL A 35 2.16 -19.02 -12.39
N THR A 36 0.94 -18.50 -12.22
CA THR A 36 0.56 -17.17 -12.68
C THR A 36 0.51 -16.21 -11.49
N ILE A 37 1.18 -15.06 -11.59
CA ILE A 37 1.20 -14.02 -10.56
C ILE A 37 0.50 -12.78 -11.10
N ILE A 38 -0.42 -12.24 -10.32
CA ILE A 38 -1.23 -11.07 -10.69
C ILE A 38 -0.78 -9.86 -9.88
N GLY A 39 -0.19 -8.87 -10.54
CA GLY A 39 0.28 -7.61 -9.95
C GLY A 39 1.81 -7.48 -10.00
N GLY A 40 2.29 -6.45 -10.68
CA GLY A 40 3.70 -6.09 -10.84
C GLY A 40 4.24 -5.17 -9.73
N GLY A 41 3.69 -5.28 -8.52
CA GLY A 41 4.24 -4.62 -7.33
C GLY A 41 5.31 -5.45 -6.63
N ILE A 42 5.86 -4.93 -5.54
CA ILE A 42 6.94 -5.59 -4.76
C ILE A 42 6.61 -7.04 -4.39
N THR A 43 5.37 -7.32 -3.97
CA THR A 43 4.95 -8.67 -3.59
C THR A 43 4.94 -9.63 -4.76
N GLY A 44 4.36 -9.23 -5.90
CA GLY A 44 4.31 -10.08 -7.09
C GLY A 44 5.71 -10.33 -7.66
N ILE A 45 6.54 -9.29 -7.75
CA ILE A 45 7.91 -9.39 -8.26
C ILE A 45 8.78 -10.27 -7.34
N THR A 46 8.75 -10.05 -6.03
CA THR A 46 9.53 -10.87 -5.08
C THR A 46 9.09 -12.33 -5.11
N THR A 47 7.78 -12.59 -5.22
CA THR A 47 7.24 -13.96 -5.35
C THR A 47 7.65 -14.61 -6.68
N ALA A 48 7.63 -13.85 -7.79
CA ALA A 48 8.07 -14.32 -9.10
C ALA A 48 9.57 -14.65 -9.10
N TYR A 49 10.38 -13.80 -8.49
CA TYR A 49 11.81 -14.02 -8.30
C TYR A 49 12.07 -15.32 -7.52
N GLU A 50 11.40 -15.51 -6.39
CA GLU A 50 11.57 -16.71 -5.56
C GLU A 50 11.17 -17.99 -6.32
N LEU A 51 10.01 -18.00 -6.98
CA LEU A 51 9.53 -19.16 -7.73
C LEU A 51 10.38 -19.47 -8.96
N THR A 52 10.84 -18.46 -9.70
CA THR A 52 11.76 -18.68 -10.82
C THR A 52 13.13 -19.18 -10.35
N LYS A 53 13.64 -18.69 -9.21
CA LYS A 53 14.85 -19.22 -8.57
C LYS A 53 14.70 -20.70 -8.19
N ARG A 54 13.50 -21.12 -7.78
CA ARG A 54 13.13 -22.53 -7.51
C ARG A 54 12.83 -23.37 -8.76
N GLY A 55 12.93 -22.78 -9.96
CA GLY A 55 12.81 -23.50 -11.23
C GLY A 55 11.38 -23.63 -11.78
N PHE A 56 10.40 -22.92 -11.23
CA PHE A 56 9.05 -22.89 -11.78
C PHE A 56 8.97 -22.00 -13.03
N ARG A 57 8.14 -22.40 -14.01
CA ARG A 57 7.77 -21.50 -15.12
C ARG A 57 6.74 -20.51 -14.61
N VAL A 58 7.14 -19.25 -14.49
CA VAL A 58 6.32 -18.17 -13.95
C VAL A 58 5.87 -17.24 -15.07
N VAL A 59 4.59 -16.83 -15.00
CA VAL A 59 4.05 -15.70 -15.75
C VAL A 59 3.57 -14.66 -14.75
N LEU A 60 4.12 -13.44 -14.80
CA LEU A 60 3.63 -12.28 -14.07
C LEU A 60 2.83 -11.40 -15.02
N ILE A 61 1.64 -10.97 -14.62
CA ILE A 61 0.87 -9.96 -15.37
C ILE A 61 0.56 -8.73 -14.52
N GLU A 62 0.64 -7.57 -15.15
CA GLU A 62 0.33 -6.26 -14.56
C GLU A 62 -0.71 -5.54 -15.44
N ALA A 63 -1.69 -4.93 -14.80
CA ALA A 63 -2.80 -4.25 -15.46
C ALA A 63 -2.34 -2.98 -16.22
N ASN A 64 -1.32 -2.30 -15.69
CA ASN A 64 -0.68 -1.14 -16.31
C ASN A 64 0.79 -1.43 -16.54
N GLN A 65 1.68 -0.61 -15.96
CA GLN A 65 3.13 -0.82 -15.93
C GLN A 65 3.55 -1.37 -14.57
N VAL A 66 4.59 -2.20 -14.55
CA VAL A 66 5.18 -2.71 -13.31
C VAL A 66 5.66 -1.55 -12.44
N LEU A 67 5.62 -1.75 -11.12
CA LEU A 67 6.10 -0.77 -10.15
C LEU A 67 5.42 0.60 -10.25
N ASN A 68 4.18 0.67 -10.73
CA ASN A 68 3.46 1.95 -10.84
C ASN A 68 2.50 2.26 -9.67
N GLY A 69 2.17 1.26 -8.83
CA GLY A 69 1.24 1.40 -7.70
C GLY A 69 1.90 1.84 -6.39
N THR A 70 1.37 1.37 -5.24
CA THR A 70 1.85 1.65 -3.87
C THR A 70 3.36 1.48 -3.71
N THR A 71 3.96 0.49 -4.39
CA THR A 71 5.42 0.27 -4.36
C THR A 71 6.24 1.48 -4.80
N ALA A 72 5.80 2.22 -5.82
CA ALA A 72 6.47 3.45 -6.27
C ALA A 72 6.11 4.69 -5.45
N HIS A 73 5.25 4.56 -4.44
CA HIS A 73 4.77 5.63 -3.57
C HIS A 73 5.04 5.35 -2.08
N THR A 74 5.92 4.39 -1.79
CA THR A 74 6.34 4.03 -0.43
C THR A 74 7.34 5.02 0.15
N THR A 75 7.59 4.94 1.46
CA THR A 75 8.77 5.53 2.11
C THR A 75 9.95 4.56 2.21
N ALA A 76 9.75 3.29 1.85
CA ALA A 76 10.79 2.25 1.78
C ALA A 76 11.48 1.90 3.11
N LYS A 77 10.75 1.98 4.24
CA LYS A 77 11.21 1.47 5.54
C LYS A 77 11.14 -0.07 5.57
N VAL A 78 12.26 -0.72 5.85
CA VAL A 78 12.39 -2.17 5.99
C VAL A 78 12.60 -2.46 7.48
N THR A 79 11.57 -2.97 8.15
CA THR A 79 11.60 -3.12 9.62
C THR A 79 10.66 -4.21 10.11
N ALA A 80 10.88 -4.75 11.31
CA ALA A 80 9.91 -5.51 12.07
C ALA A 80 9.18 -4.66 13.13
N GLN A 81 9.54 -3.37 13.32
CA GLN A 81 8.85 -2.45 14.23
C GLN A 81 7.63 -1.83 13.54
N HIS A 82 6.60 -2.66 13.34
CA HIS A 82 5.39 -2.36 12.58
C HIS A 82 4.35 -1.52 13.35
N ASP A 83 4.76 -0.38 13.93
CA ASP A 83 3.99 0.43 14.91
C ASP A 83 3.93 -0.23 16.30
N MET A 84 3.20 0.35 17.26
CA MET A 84 2.93 -0.25 18.57
C MET A 84 1.92 -1.41 18.45
N ILE A 85 2.39 -2.57 18.01
CA ILE A 85 1.53 -3.75 17.76
C ILE A 85 1.78 -4.93 18.68
N TYR A 86 2.95 -5.04 19.32
CA TYR A 86 3.37 -6.30 19.94
C TYR A 86 2.60 -6.60 21.22
N ASP A 87 2.33 -5.60 22.06
CA ASP A 87 1.42 -5.77 23.20
C ASP A 87 0.01 -6.18 22.75
N GLU A 88 -0.52 -5.52 21.71
CA GLU A 88 -1.85 -5.85 21.17
C GLU A 88 -1.90 -7.28 20.63
N PHE A 89 -0.86 -7.71 19.92
CA PHE A 89 -0.77 -9.05 19.36
C PHE A 89 -0.66 -10.13 20.44
N ILE A 90 0.13 -9.89 21.50
CA ILE A 90 0.19 -10.80 22.65
C ILE A 90 -1.18 -10.94 23.29
N ARG A 91 -1.92 -9.83 23.48
CA ARG A 91 -3.25 -9.86 24.10
C ARG A 91 -4.31 -10.56 23.26
N HIS A 92 -4.28 -10.41 21.94
CA HIS A 92 -5.32 -10.95 21.05
C HIS A 92 -5.01 -12.33 20.46
N PHE A 93 -3.74 -12.65 20.21
CA PHE A 93 -3.32 -13.89 19.54
C PHE A 93 -2.39 -14.77 20.39
N GLY A 94 -1.98 -14.26 21.56
CA GLY A 94 -1.06 -14.95 22.46
C GLY A 94 0.41 -14.75 22.09
N LEU A 95 1.28 -15.09 23.05
CA LEU A 95 2.72 -14.87 22.96
C LEU A 95 3.37 -15.55 21.75
N ASN A 96 2.95 -16.78 21.43
CA ASN A 96 3.54 -17.55 20.34
C ASN A 96 3.25 -16.94 18.96
N HIS A 97 2.01 -16.52 18.67
CA HIS A 97 1.69 -15.89 17.39
C HIS A 97 2.39 -14.53 17.24
N ALA A 98 2.43 -13.73 18.31
CA ALA A 98 3.16 -12.47 18.30
C ALA A 98 4.67 -12.67 18.02
N ARG A 99 5.28 -13.71 18.62
CA ARG A 99 6.67 -14.07 18.39
C ARG A 99 6.92 -14.50 16.95
N LEU A 100 6.09 -15.40 16.42
CA LEU A 100 6.24 -15.85 15.04
C LEU A 100 6.03 -14.71 14.02
N TYR A 101 5.14 -13.74 14.30
CA TYR A 101 4.99 -12.55 13.46
C TYR A 101 6.28 -11.70 13.46
N TYR A 102 6.89 -11.48 14.62
CA TYR A 102 8.19 -10.81 14.71
C TYR A 102 9.26 -11.56 13.92
N GLU A 103 9.42 -12.87 14.18
CA GLU A 103 10.42 -13.73 13.54
C GLU A 103 10.25 -13.74 12.01
N ALA A 104 9.02 -13.83 11.49
CA ALA A 104 8.75 -13.77 10.06
C ALA A 104 9.26 -12.47 9.44
N ASN A 105 8.98 -11.33 10.08
CA ASN A 105 9.38 -10.03 9.56
C ASN A 105 10.87 -9.75 9.73
N GLN A 106 11.52 -10.25 10.78
CA GLN A 106 12.96 -10.15 10.92
C GLN A 106 13.68 -10.99 9.85
N ASN A 107 13.21 -12.23 9.63
CA ASN A 107 13.73 -13.09 8.56
C ASN A 107 13.49 -12.48 7.18
N ALA A 108 12.42 -11.72 6.98
CA ALA A 108 12.18 -10.99 5.74
C ALA A 108 13.22 -9.88 5.49
N ILE A 109 13.69 -9.19 6.54
CA ILE A 109 14.80 -8.21 6.42
C ILE A 109 16.06 -8.94 5.95
N ASP A 110 16.40 -10.04 6.60
CA ASP A 110 17.59 -10.84 6.27
C ASP A 110 17.51 -11.42 4.84
N TYR A 111 16.32 -11.84 4.42
CA TYR A 111 16.07 -12.32 3.06
C TYR A 111 16.31 -11.21 2.01
N ILE A 112 15.76 -10.01 2.22
CA ILE A 112 15.97 -8.88 1.30
C ILE A 112 17.46 -8.52 1.24
N LYS A 113 18.12 -8.41 2.41
CA LYS A 113 19.57 -8.16 2.49
C LYS A 113 20.36 -9.24 1.75
N GLY A 114 20.02 -10.50 1.94
CA GLY A 114 20.65 -11.62 1.25
C GLY A 114 20.54 -11.53 -0.27
N ILE A 115 19.43 -11.04 -0.82
CA ILE A 115 19.28 -10.79 -2.26
C ILE A 115 20.16 -9.63 -2.72
N VAL A 116 20.19 -8.53 -1.95
CA VAL A 116 21.07 -7.38 -2.22
C VAL A 116 22.53 -7.83 -2.29
N ASP A 117 22.96 -8.63 -1.31
CA ASP A 117 24.33 -9.15 -1.23
C ASP A 117 24.61 -10.20 -2.33
N GLU A 118 23.68 -11.13 -2.61
CA GLU A 118 23.84 -12.18 -3.64
C GLU A 118 24.05 -11.58 -5.04
N HIS A 119 23.26 -10.55 -5.39
CA HIS A 119 23.28 -9.94 -6.73
C HIS A 119 24.07 -8.63 -6.79
N GLN A 120 24.68 -8.21 -5.68
CA GLN A 120 25.43 -6.94 -5.57
C GLN A 120 24.59 -5.75 -6.06
N ILE A 121 23.35 -5.65 -5.57
CA ILE A 121 22.38 -4.66 -6.02
C ILE A 121 22.72 -3.29 -5.42
N ASP A 122 23.08 -2.33 -6.27
CA ASP A 122 23.22 -0.93 -5.88
C ASP A 122 21.84 -0.29 -5.70
N CYS A 123 21.26 -0.47 -4.51
CA CYS A 123 19.95 0.03 -4.13
C CYS A 123 19.99 0.86 -2.84
N GLU A 124 21.12 1.51 -2.55
CA GLU A 124 21.30 2.33 -1.35
C GLU A 124 20.88 1.61 -0.05
N TRP A 125 21.22 0.32 0.09
CA TRP A 125 20.91 -0.43 1.31
C TRP A 125 21.72 0.15 2.49
N ILE A 126 21.02 0.69 3.48
CA ILE A 126 21.61 1.30 4.68
C ILE A 126 20.93 0.69 5.90
N GLU A 127 21.73 0.07 6.77
CA GLU A 127 21.25 -0.39 8.08
C GLU A 127 20.96 0.80 8.99
N GLN A 128 19.84 0.73 9.71
CA GLN A 128 19.32 1.80 10.54
C GLN A 128 18.62 1.25 11.78
N ASP A 129 18.57 2.08 12.82
CA ASP A 129 17.68 1.83 13.95
C ASP A 129 16.27 2.38 13.64
N ALA A 130 15.25 1.65 14.11
CA ALA A 130 13.87 2.13 14.09
C ALA A 130 13.45 2.61 15.49
N TYR A 131 12.80 3.77 15.54
CA TYR A 131 12.36 4.42 16.77
C TYR A 131 10.84 4.62 16.76
N LEU A 132 10.16 4.14 17.80
CA LEU A 132 8.82 4.59 18.19
C LEU A 132 8.96 5.59 19.33
N TYR A 133 8.52 6.83 19.14
CA TYR A 133 8.71 7.88 20.14
C TYR A 133 7.43 8.65 20.46
N THR A 134 7.41 9.27 21.64
CA THR A 134 6.36 10.19 22.08
C THR A 134 6.97 11.51 22.54
N ALA A 135 6.36 12.62 22.15
CA ALA A 135 6.59 13.95 22.75
C ALA A 135 5.56 14.25 23.85
N ASN A 136 4.53 13.41 24.00
CA ASN A 136 3.47 13.53 24.99
C ASN A 136 3.76 12.68 26.25
N GLU A 137 3.86 13.34 27.41
CA GLU A 137 4.02 12.69 28.72
C GLU A 137 2.94 11.64 29.00
N ASN A 138 1.69 11.90 28.57
CA ASN A 138 0.57 10.99 28.81
C ASN A 138 0.66 9.69 28.00
N ALA A 139 1.49 9.63 26.96
CA ALA A 139 1.67 8.45 26.13
C ALA A 139 2.90 7.61 26.51
N ILE A 140 3.71 8.04 27.50
CA ILE A 140 4.89 7.31 27.98
C ILE A 140 4.56 5.88 28.39
N GLN A 141 3.42 5.68 29.07
CA GLN A 141 3.02 4.34 29.53
C GLN A 141 2.79 3.38 28.37
N LYS A 142 2.32 3.86 27.20
CA LYS A 142 2.14 3.01 26.01
C LYS A 142 3.47 2.45 25.52
N ILE A 143 4.50 3.30 25.47
CA ILE A 143 5.87 2.87 25.09
C ILE A 143 6.42 1.85 26.08
N ARG A 144 6.21 2.05 27.39
CA ARG A 144 6.66 1.10 28.42
C ARG A 144 5.97 -0.25 28.29
N THR A 145 4.66 -0.25 28.03
CA THR A 145 3.89 -1.48 27.81
C THR A 145 4.39 -2.24 26.59
N ASP A 146 4.67 -1.57 25.47
CA ASP A 146 5.20 -2.25 24.29
C ASP A 146 6.66 -2.71 24.49
N HIS A 147 7.47 -1.96 25.23
CA HIS A 147 8.80 -2.41 25.66
C HIS A 147 8.76 -3.71 26.49
N GLU A 148 7.77 -3.88 27.36
CA GLU A 148 7.55 -5.16 28.06
C GLU A 148 7.14 -6.28 27.10
N ALA A 149 6.34 -5.98 26.07
CA ALA A 149 6.02 -6.95 25.02
C ALA A 149 7.28 -7.40 24.28
N TYR A 150 8.16 -6.46 23.89
CA TYR A 150 9.46 -6.78 23.28
C TYR A 150 10.30 -7.67 24.19
N THR A 151 10.30 -7.39 25.49
CA THR A 151 11.02 -8.21 26.48
C THR A 151 10.49 -9.65 26.52
N LYS A 152 9.17 -9.84 26.53
CA LYS A 152 8.54 -11.17 26.53
C LYS A 152 8.80 -11.95 25.23
N LEU A 153 8.94 -11.24 24.12
CA LEU A 153 9.20 -11.80 22.79
C LEU A 153 10.69 -12.05 22.51
N GLY A 154 11.59 -11.61 23.41
CA GLY A 154 13.03 -11.73 23.21
C GLY A 154 13.59 -10.77 22.15
N ILE A 155 12.88 -9.69 21.84
CA ILE A 155 13.32 -8.69 20.86
C ILE A 155 14.45 -7.84 21.47
N GLU A 156 15.51 -7.61 20.70
CA GLU A 156 16.57 -6.66 21.06
C GLU A 156 16.02 -5.22 21.00
N ARG A 157 16.18 -4.46 22.08
CA ARG A 157 15.64 -3.11 22.20
C ARG A 157 16.39 -2.25 23.18
N ASP A 158 16.35 -0.94 22.92
CA ASP A 158 16.68 0.09 23.87
C ASP A 158 15.46 0.93 24.24
N LEU A 159 15.56 1.58 25.39
CA LEU A 159 14.64 2.62 25.81
C LEU A 159 15.41 3.91 26.08
N VAL A 160 15.23 4.91 25.21
CA VAL A 160 15.98 6.16 25.25
C VAL A 160 15.04 7.35 25.50
N LYS A 161 15.56 8.43 26.09
CA LYS A 161 14.80 9.69 26.26
C LYS A 161 15.10 10.65 25.12
N ASP A 162 16.38 10.92 24.93
CA ASP A 162 16.89 11.86 23.95
C ASP A 162 17.05 11.17 22.59
N LEU A 163 16.47 11.77 21.55
CA LEU A 163 16.68 11.35 20.17
C LEU A 163 17.82 12.16 19.54
N PRO A 164 18.54 11.59 18.57
CA PRO A 164 19.54 12.33 17.78
C PRO A 164 18.97 13.54 17.03
N ILE A 165 17.65 13.57 16.81
CA ILE A 165 16.91 14.60 16.10
C ILE A 165 15.99 15.38 17.07
N PRO A 166 15.85 16.72 16.96
CA PRO A 166 15.14 17.54 17.95
C PRO A 166 13.60 17.45 17.85
N LEU A 167 13.04 16.25 17.95
CA LEU A 167 11.59 15.99 17.85
C LEU A 167 10.85 16.11 19.20
N GLY A 168 11.51 16.63 20.25
CA GLY A 168 10.90 16.83 21.56
C GLY A 168 10.54 15.53 22.31
N SER A 169 11.20 14.42 21.99
CA SER A 169 10.95 13.11 22.59
C SER A 169 11.05 13.14 24.12
N LYS A 170 10.09 12.49 24.77
CA LYS A 170 10.08 12.19 26.22
C LYS A 170 10.53 10.76 26.50
N LEU A 171 10.24 9.85 25.58
CA LEU A 171 10.65 8.45 25.60
C LEU A 171 10.55 7.86 24.20
N ALA A 172 11.46 6.96 23.86
CA ALA A 172 11.45 6.21 22.62
C ALA A 172 11.87 4.75 22.84
N LEU A 173 11.18 3.84 22.16
CA LEU A 173 11.50 2.43 22.05
C LEU A 173 12.23 2.17 20.74
N VAL A 174 13.44 1.62 20.83
CA VAL A 174 14.34 1.43 19.69
C VAL A 174 14.41 -0.04 19.32
N MET A 175 14.28 -0.37 18.04
CA MET A 175 14.59 -1.68 17.48
C MET A 175 15.84 -1.55 16.59
N LYS A 176 16.86 -2.36 16.88
CA LYS A 176 18.16 -2.33 16.21
C LYS A 176 18.16 -3.08 14.89
N ASN A 177 19.15 -2.81 14.04
CA ASN A 177 19.45 -3.62 12.85
C ASN A 177 18.27 -3.73 11.87
N GLN A 178 17.59 -2.61 11.67
CA GLN A 178 16.56 -2.45 10.65
C GLN A 178 17.21 -1.87 9.39
N ALA A 179 16.44 -1.53 8.37
CA ALA A 179 17.03 -1.04 7.13
C ALA A 179 16.17 -0.05 6.36
N GLN A 180 16.86 0.61 5.46
CA GLN A 180 16.29 1.43 4.43
C GLN A 180 17.02 1.24 3.11
N PHE A 181 16.33 1.48 2.01
CA PHE A 181 16.86 1.26 0.67
C PHE A 181 16.04 2.01 -0.39
N HIS A 182 16.54 2.00 -1.62
CA HIS A 182 15.86 2.46 -2.82
C HIS A 182 15.04 1.31 -3.44
N PRO A 183 13.71 1.30 -3.30
CA PRO A 183 12.89 0.12 -3.60
C PRO A 183 12.84 -0.22 -5.10
N LEU A 184 12.85 0.79 -5.99
CA LEU A 184 12.74 0.53 -7.43
C LEU A 184 14.06 0.06 -8.07
N GLN A 185 15.22 0.49 -7.58
CA GLN A 185 16.52 -0.06 -7.99
C GLN A 185 16.64 -1.53 -7.57
N TYR A 186 16.21 -1.87 -6.34
CA TYR A 186 16.09 -3.27 -5.91
C TYR A 186 15.18 -4.08 -6.83
N LEU A 187 13.96 -3.60 -7.08
CA LEU A 187 12.99 -4.37 -7.87
C LEU A 187 13.32 -4.46 -9.35
N LYS A 188 14.03 -3.47 -9.91
CA LYS A 188 14.59 -3.55 -11.25
C LYS A 188 15.53 -4.75 -11.39
N ALA A 189 16.45 -4.94 -10.45
CA ALA A 189 17.35 -6.09 -10.47
C ALA A 189 16.57 -7.42 -10.38
N LEU A 190 15.51 -7.50 -9.55
CA LEU A 190 14.67 -8.70 -9.49
C LEU A 190 13.92 -8.97 -10.80
N LEU A 191 13.40 -7.94 -11.47
CA LEU A 191 12.77 -8.08 -12.78
C LEU A 191 13.75 -8.66 -13.81
N GLU A 192 14.99 -8.15 -13.83
CA GLU A 192 16.05 -8.66 -14.69
C GLU A 192 16.38 -10.13 -14.39
N GLN A 193 16.47 -10.50 -13.11
CA GLN A 193 16.70 -11.89 -12.68
C GLN A 193 15.57 -12.84 -13.09
N ILE A 194 14.31 -12.41 -12.97
CA ILE A 194 13.13 -13.18 -13.39
C ILE A 194 13.23 -13.51 -14.88
N VAL A 195 13.50 -12.50 -15.72
CA VAL A 195 13.60 -12.66 -17.17
C VAL A 195 14.80 -13.55 -17.53
N GLN A 196 15.96 -13.34 -16.88
CA GLN A 196 17.16 -14.13 -17.11
C GLN A 196 16.94 -15.63 -16.80
N LYS A 197 16.10 -15.96 -15.81
CA LYS A 197 15.72 -17.33 -15.48
C LYS A 197 14.53 -17.87 -16.30
N GLY A 198 14.07 -17.14 -17.31
CA GLY A 198 13.00 -17.55 -18.23
C GLY A 198 11.58 -17.29 -17.72
N GLY A 199 11.43 -16.52 -16.65
CA GLY A 199 10.14 -15.96 -16.27
C GLY A 199 9.62 -14.99 -17.32
N ARG A 200 8.31 -14.94 -17.51
CA ARG A 200 7.65 -14.05 -18.48
C ARG A 200 6.84 -13.00 -17.75
N ILE A 201 6.94 -11.76 -18.21
CA ILE A 201 6.27 -10.61 -17.62
C ILE A 201 5.45 -9.95 -18.72
N TYR A 202 4.20 -9.62 -18.43
CA TYR A 202 3.33 -8.90 -19.34
C TYR A 202 2.70 -7.68 -18.67
N GLU A 203 2.90 -6.51 -19.26
CA GLU A 203 2.23 -5.27 -18.88
C GLU A 203 0.91 -5.12 -19.64
N GLU A 204 0.11 -4.11 -19.29
CA GLU A 204 -1.17 -3.79 -19.95
C GLU A 204 -2.13 -5.00 -20.06
N THR A 205 -2.01 -5.96 -19.15
CA THR A 205 -2.71 -7.24 -19.17
C THR A 205 -3.58 -7.35 -17.92
N VAL A 206 -4.79 -6.79 -18.02
CA VAL A 206 -5.75 -6.73 -16.90
C VAL A 206 -6.41 -8.10 -16.69
N ALA A 207 -6.20 -8.71 -15.52
CA ALA A 207 -6.97 -9.86 -15.06
C ALA A 207 -8.39 -9.44 -14.66
N LEU A 208 -9.40 -10.17 -15.14
CA LEU A 208 -10.81 -9.88 -14.90
C LEU A 208 -11.49 -10.90 -13.99
N ASP A 209 -11.13 -12.17 -14.14
CA ASP A 209 -11.75 -13.27 -13.40
C ASP A 209 -10.84 -14.51 -13.40
N ILE A 210 -11.19 -15.50 -12.56
CA ILE A 210 -10.52 -16.80 -12.50
C ILE A 210 -11.55 -17.91 -12.69
N LYS A 211 -11.33 -18.78 -13.69
CA LYS A 211 -12.04 -20.05 -13.81
C LYS A 211 -11.34 -21.09 -12.94
N LYS A 212 -12.07 -21.60 -11.94
CA LYS A 212 -11.60 -22.61 -10.98
C LYS A 212 -11.39 -23.97 -11.64
N GLY A 213 -10.55 -24.80 -11.05
CA GLY A 213 -10.26 -26.18 -11.48
C GLY A 213 -8.90 -26.66 -11.00
N GLU A 214 -8.51 -27.89 -11.34
CA GLU A 214 -7.18 -28.42 -11.01
C GLU A 214 -6.04 -27.57 -11.63
N ARG A 215 -6.29 -27.04 -12.83
CA ARG A 215 -5.45 -26.04 -13.48
C ARG A 215 -6.29 -24.79 -13.73
N PRO A 216 -6.34 -23.84 -12.78
CA PRO A 216 -7.18 -22.68 -12.91
C PRO A 216 -6.71 -21.79 -14.05
N GLU A 217 -7.64 -21.01 -14.60
CA GLU A 217 -7.41 -20.16 -15.78
C GLU A 217 -7.72 -18.70 -15.43
N VAL A 218 -6.75 -17.82 -15.66
CA VAL A 218 -6.94 -16.37 -15.57
C VAL A 218 -7.59 -15.87 -16.86
N VAL A 219 -8.73 -15.19 -16.73
CA VAL A 219 -9.42 -14.50 -17.83
C VAL A 219 -8.93 -13.07 -17.89
N THR A 220 -8.34 -12.66 -19.01
CA THR A 220 -7.82 -11.29 -19.20
C THR A 220 -8.77 -10.43 -20.04
N LYS A 221 -8.60 -9.11 -19.97
CA LYS A 221 -9.36 -8.14 -20.78
C LYS A 221 -9.12 -8.27 -22.29
N SER A 222 -7.92 -8.68 -22.72
CA SER A 222 -7.62 -8.97 -24.13
C SER A 222 -8.20 -10.30 -24.61
N ARG A 223 -8.84 -11.07 -23.71
CA ARG A 223 -9.40 -12.41 -23.92
C ARG A 223 -8.38 -13.53 -24.08
N HIS A 224 -7.09 -13.24 -23.97
CA HIS A 224 -6.06 -14.27 -23.88
C HIS A 224 -6.07 -14.92 -22.50
N ALA A 225 -6.03 -16.24 -22.45
CA ALA A 225 -6.11 -17.01 -21.22
C ALA A 225 -4.71 -17.44 -20.74
N ILE A 226 -4.54 -17.49 -19.42
CA ILE A 226 -3.34 -18.06 -18.79
C ILE A 226 -3.77 -19.24 -17.92
N LYS A 227 -3.37 -20.46 -18.31
CA LYS A 227 -3.60 -21.68 -17.51
C LYS A 227 -2.36 -22.02 -16.70
N SER A 228 -2.54 -22.21 -15.41
CA SER A 228 -1.43 -22.57 -14.51
C SER A 228 -1.83 -23.63 -13.50
N ARG A 229 -0.86 -24.16 -12.76
CA ARG A 229 -1.13 -25.05 -11.61
C ARG A 229 -1.53 -24.24 -10.38
N PHE A 230 -0.96 -23.04 -10.25
CA PHE A 230 -1.26 -22.08 -9.19
C PHE A 230 -1.52 -20.68 -9.75
N ILE A 231 -2.40 -19.93 -9.12
CA ILE A 231 -2.56 -18.49 -9.34
C ILE A 231 -2.30 -17.77 -8.02
N ILE A 232 -1.53 -16.68 -8.05
CA ILE A 232 -1.21 -15.88 -6.86
C ILE A 232 -1.64 -14.43 -7.10
N CYS A 233 -2.60 -13.97 -6.30
CA CYS A 233 -3.16 -12.62 -6.34
C CYS A 233 -2.32 -11.66 -5.46
N CYS A 234 -1.54 -10.79 -6.10
CA CYS A 234 -0.66 -9.77 -5.48
C CYS A 234 -1.06 -8.34 -5.92
N SER A 235 -2.35 -8.12 -6.21
CA SER A 235 -2.87 -6.93 -6.92
C SER A 235 -3.22 -5.74 -6.00
N HIS A 236 -2.53 -5.60 -4.86
CA HIS A 236 -2.92 -4.72 -3.75
C HIS A 236 -4.28 -5.12 -3.17
N PHE A 237 -5.40 -4.73 -3.77
CA PHE A 237 -6.72 -5.28 -3.46
C PHE A 237 -6.98 -6.53 -4.31
N PRO A 238 -7.45 -7.66 -3.76
CA PRO A 238 -7.74 -8.84 -4.57
C PRO A 238 -8.81 -8.53 -5.64
N PHE A 239 -8.44 -8.65 -6.93
CA PHE A 239 -9.39 -8.44 -8.04
C PHE A 239 -10.47 -9.53 -8.10
N TYR A 240 -10.17 -10.69 -7.52
CA TYR A 240 -11.03 -11.86 -7.42
C TYR A 240 -11.34 -12.12 -5.94
N ASP A 241 -12.60 -12.26 -5.55
CA ASP A 241 -12.95 -12.46 -4.14
C ASP A 241 -12.81 -13.92 -3.69
N GLY A 242 -13.04 -14.89 -4.58
CA GLY A 242 -12.97 -16.32 -4.25
C GLY A 242 -13.92 -16.79 -3.13
N GLY A 243 -14.88 -15.96 -2.70
CA GLY A 243 -15.72 -16.19 -1.53
C GLY A 243 -15.07 -15.79 -0.20
N GLY A 244 -13.91 -15.15 -0.22
CA GLY A 244 -13.16 -14.71 0.96
C GLY A 244 -13.74 -13.46 1.64
N LEU A 245 -14.69 -12.76 1.01
CA LEU A 245 -15.33 -11.54 1.50
C LEU A 245 -14.31 -10.45 1.87
N TYR A 246 -13.28 -10.25 1.04
CA TYR A 246 -12.15 -9.35 1.34
C TYR A 246 -12.59 -7.90 1.56
N ALA A 247 -13.62 -7.45 0.82
CA ALA A 247 -14.24 -6.13 0.99
C ALA A 247 -14.79 -5.89 2.40
N ALA A 248 -15.30 -6.94 3.08
CA ALA A 248 -15.83 -6.83 4.43
C ALA A 248 -14.77 -6.90 5.54
N ARG A 249 -13.51 -7.18 5.17
CA ARG A 249 -12.42 -7.56 6.09
C ARG A 249 -11.20 -6.63 6.02
N MET A 250 -11.25 -5.63 5.14
CA MET A 250 -10.21 -4.64 4.96
C MET A 250 -10.81 -3.25 4.69
N TYR A 251 -10.02 -2.22 4.94
CA TYR A 251 -10.32 -0.85 4.53
C TYR A 251 -9.07 -0.17 3.98
N SER A 252 -9.26 0.89 3.20
CA SER A 252 -8.16 1.64 2.57
C SER A 252 -7.83 2.89 3.39
N ASP A 253 -6.56 3.05 3.77
CA ASP A 253 -6.03 4.18 4.52
C ASP A 253 -5.03 4.94 3.65
N ARG A 254 -5.24 6.25 3.45
CA ARG A 254 -4.38 7.12 2.66
C ARG A 254 -3.41 7.89 3.56
N SER A 255 -2.16 8.02 3.13
CA SER A 255 -1.11 8.77 3.82
C SER A 255 -0.31 9.63 2.85
N TYR A 256 0.30 10.69 3.38
CA TYR A 256 0.98 11.72 2.59
C TYR A 256 2.47 11.68 2.86
N VAL A 257 3.28 12.06 1.86
CA VAL A 257 4.73 12.11 1.94
C VAL A 257 5.21 13.41 1.30
N LEU A 258 6.11 14.09 1.99
CA LEU A 258 6.95 15.17 1.46
C LEU A 258 8.39 14.68 1.46
N ALA A 259 9.08 14.83 0.33
CA ALA A 259 10.51 14.65 0.27
C ALA A 259 11.16 16.03 0.41
N ILE A 260 11.87 16.25 1.51
CA ILE A 260 12.26 17.57 2.01
C ILE A 260 13.77 17.69 2.05
N LYS A 261 14.30 18.78 1.49
CA LYS A 261 15.65 19.26 1.84
C LYS A 261 15.54 20.05 3.15
N PRO A 262 16.06 19.54 4.27
CA PRO A 262 15.91 20.18 5.58
C PRO A 262 16.84 21.37 5.77
N LYS A 263 16.50 22.26 6.71
CA LYS A 263 17.42 23.31 7.20
C LYS A 263 18.44 22.79 8.21
N ILE A 264 18.23 21.58 8.73
CA ILE A 264 19.11 20.92 9.69
C ILE A 264 19.85 19.75 9.03
N GLU A 265 20.99 19.38 9.59
CA GLU A 265 21.62 18.12 9.25
C GLU A 265 20.80 16.96 9.85
N TYR A 266 20.38 16.01 9.01
CA TYR A 266 19.57 14.87 9.45
C TYR A 266 20.46 13.74 9.99
N PRO A 267 20.27 13.32 11.26
CA PRO A 267 21.05 12.24 11.85
C PRO A 267 20.64 10.87 11.28
N GLU A 268 21.35 9.82 11.67
CA GLU A 268 20.90 8.45 11.40
C GLU A 268 19.60 8.12 12.18
N GLY A 269 18.88 7.09 11.75
CA GLY A 269 17.67 6.57 12.37
C GLY A 269 16.40 6.77 11.55
N MET A 270 15.40 5.92 11.81
CA MET A 270 14.06 6.00 11.23
C MET A 270 13.02 6.17 12.34
N TYR A 271 12.35 7.30 12.37
CA TYR A 271 11.53 7.74 13.50
C TYR A 271 10.04 7.66 13.16
N LEU A 272 9.22 7.17 14.08
CA LEU A 272 7.76 7.18 13.97
C LEU A 272 7.16 7.66 15.30
N SER A 273 6.38 8.75 15.23
CA SER A 273 5.66 9.28 16.38
C SER A 273 4.43 8.44 16.66
N ILE A 274 4.23 8.08 17.93
CA ILE A 274 3.01 7.41 18.41
C ILE A 274 1.90 8.41 18.78
N ASP A 275 2.19 9.71 18.73
CA ASP A 275 1.26 10.79 19.02
C ASP A 275 0.34 11.08 17.82
N GLN A 276 -0.63 11.97 18.00
CA GLN A 276 -1.56 12.38 16.95
C GLN A 276 -1.43 13.89 16.68
N PRO A 277 -1.29 14.30 15.41
CA PRO A 277 -1.16 13.46 14.21
C PRO A 277 0.15 12.66 14.19
N SER A 278 0.07 11.38 13.82
CA SER A 278 1.26 10.52 13.71
C SER A 278 2.04 10.87 12.45
N VAL A 279 3.36 11.03 12.62
CA VAL A 279 4.30 11.35 11.56
C VAL A 279 5.53 10.44 11.64
N ALA A 280 6.08 10.09 10.48
CA ALA A 280 7.30 9.31 10.34
C ALA A 280 8.35 10.04 9.53
N LEU A 281 9.61 9.88 9.92
CA LEU A 281 10.77 10.48 9.30
C LEU A 281 11.82 9.41 9.03
N ARG A 282 12.44 9.51 7.87
CA ARG A 282 13.65 8.79 7.45
C ARG A 282 14.25 9.55 6.27
N TYR A 283 15.39 9.11 5.73
CA TYR A 283 15.99 9.77 4.57
C TYR A 283 16.22 8.81 3.39
N THR A 284 16.53 9.40 2.25
CA THR A 284 17.14 8.75 1.08
C THR A 284 18.29 9.63 0.60
N VAL A 285 19.27 9.05 -0.09
CA VAL A 285 20.39 9.84 -0.63
C VAL A 285 20.07 10.23 -2.07
N VAL A 286 20.22 11.51 -2.39
CA VAL A 286 20.01 12.04 -3.74
C VAL A 286 21.22 12.89 -4.10
N ASN A 287 22.00 12.47 -5.10
CA ASN A 287 23.23 13.15 -5.51
C ASN A 287 24.21 13.44 -4.35
N GLY A 288 24.27 12.55 -3.36
CA GLY A 288 25.12 12.71 -2.17
C GLY A 288 24.51 13.55 -1.04
N GLU A 289 23.32 14.14 -1.22
CA GLU A 289 22.59 14.87 -0.17
C GLU A 289 21.47 14.02 0.43
N LYS A 290 21.18 14.19 1.73
CA LYS A 290 20.05 13.51 2.39
C LYS A 290 18.75 14.27 2.13
N LEU A 291 17.80 13.60 1.48
CA LEU A 291 16.41 14.05 1.35
C LEU A 291 15.55 13.32 2.37
N ILE A 292 14.87 14.07 3.26
CA ILE A 292 14.03 13.48 4.30
C ILE A 292 12.66 13.16 3.73
N LEU A 293 12.22 11.91 3.88
CA LEU A 293 10.83 11.53 3.65
C LEU A 293 10.05 11.75 4.94
N PHE A 294 9.32 12.86 5.00
CA PHE A 294 8.44 13.22 6.09
C PHE A 294 7.03 12.81 5.71
N SER A 295 6.43 11.88 6.46
CA SER A 295 5.17 11.24 6.09
C SER A 295 4.18 11.14 7.23
N GLY A 296 2.88 11.08 6.93
CA GLY A 296 1.85 10.91 7.95
C GLY A 296 0.52 11.55 7.58
N VAL A 297 -0.18 12.05 8.61
CA VAL A 297 -1.49 12.73 8.50
C VAL A 297 -2.51 11.86 7.75
N SER A 298 -2.50 10.57 8.07
CA SER A 298 -3.31 9.57 7.39
C SER A 298 -4.80 9.69 7.71
N HIS A 299 -5.64 9.19 6.80
CA HIS A 299 -7.08 9.10 6.97
C HIS A 299 -7.65 7.99 6.09
N LYS A 300 -8.89 7.56 6.35
CA LYS A 300 -9.60 6.66 5.45
C LYS A 300 -9.74 7.30 4.06
N THR A 301 -9.40 6.54 3.03
CA THR A 301 -9.43 6.98 1.63
C THR A 301 -10.81 7.52 1.27
N GLY A 302 -10.89 8.62 0.51
CA GLY A 302 -12.16 9.25 0.10
C GLY A 302 -13.00 9.85 1.23
N GLN A 303 -12.50 9.91 2.47
CA GLN A 303 -13.22 10.45 3.62
C GLN A 303 -12.45 11.61 4.25
N GLY A 304 -13.17 12.59 4.81
CA GLY A 304 -12.59 13.65 5.64
C GLY A 304 -12.58 15.01 4.96
N LYS A 305 -11.48 15.75 5.16
CA LYS A 305 -11.28 17.09 4.58
C LYS A 305 -10.73 16.97 3.16
N ALA A 306 -10.63 18.11 2.46
CA ALA A 306 -9.91 18.21 1.20
C ALA A 306 -8.47 17.68 1.36
N MET A 307 -7.99 16.92 0.37
CA MET A 307 -6.69 16.23 0.43
C MET A 307 -5.54 17.23 0.53
N SER A 308 -5.69 18.40 -0.09
CA SER A 308 -4.72 19.51 0.01
C SER A 308 -4.47 19.96 1.46
N THR A 309 -5.48 19.83 2.34
CA THR A 309 -5.35 20.17 3.76
C THR A 309 -4.40 19.22 4.49
N HIS A 310 -4.33 17.95 4.07
CA HIS A 310 -3.43 16.97 4.66
C HIS A 310 -1.96 17.26 4.31
N TYR A 311 -1.68 17.61 3.05
CA TYR A 311 -0.35 18.09 2.64
C TYR A 311 0.08 19.35 3.39
N GLU A 312 -0.81 20.34 3.51
CA GLU A 312 -0.48 21.57 4.22
C GLU A 312 -0.25 21.33 5.72
N THR A 313 -1.03 20.44 6.34
CA THR A 313 -0.80 20.01 7.73
C THR A 313 0.56 19.33 7.87
N LEU A 314 0.90 18.42 6.95
CA LEU A 314 2.19 17.72 6.95
C LEU A 314 3.36 18.69 6.76
N ARG A 315 3.21 19.69 5.87
CA ARG A 315 4.20 20.74 5.62
C ARG A 315 4.43 21.61 6.87
N GLN A 316 3.37 22.00 7.57
CA GLN A 316 3.48 22.78 8.80
C GLN A 316 4.20 22.00 9.91
N LEU A 317 3.88 20.71 10.06
CA LEU A 317 4.56 19.83 11.01
C LEU A 317 6.06 19.70 10.65
N ALA A 318 6.38 19.49 9.38
CA ALA A 318 7.77 19.40 8.92
C ALA A 318 8.54 20.71 9.12
N GLU A 319 7.98 21.87 8.76
CA GLU A 319 8.61 23.18 8.97
C GLU A 319 8.92 23.40 10.45
N SER A 320 7.98 23.07 11.35
CA SER A 320 8.18 23.21 12.79
C SER A 320 9.19 22.23 13.39
N SER A 321 9.40 21.07 12.76
CA SER A 321 10.22 19.98 13.31
C SER A 321 11.67 19.99 12.80
N ILE A 322 11.85 20.22 11.50
CA ILE A 322 13.14 20.09 10.82
C ILE A 322 13.49 21.30 9.94
N GLY A 323 12.54 22.21 9.72
CA GLY A 323 12.65 23.32 8.77
C GLY A 323 12.75 22.85 7.32
N ILE A 324 12.15 23.59 6.38
CA ILE A 324 12.12 23.25 4.96
C ILE A 324 12.94 24.27 4.18
N GLU A 325 13.95 23.80 3.47
CA GLU A 325 14.62 24.59 2.41
C GLU A 325 13.85 24.46 1.10
N SER A 326 13.52 23.22 0.70
CA SER A 326 12.72 22.93 -0.50
C SER A 326 12.00 21.58 -0.39
N ILE A 327 10.94 21.42 -1.19
CA ILE A 327 10.17 20.18 -1.30
C ILE A 327 10.22 19.72 -2.77
N PRO A 328 11.31 19.08 -3.23
CA PRO A 328 11.43 18.68 -4.64
C PRO A 328 10.42 17.62 -5.08
N TYR A 329 9.89 16.81 -4.15
CA TYR A 329 8.91 15.77 -4.44
C TYR A 329 7.88 15.68 -3.34
N TYR A 330 6.65 15.34 -3.72
CA TYR A 330 5.59 14.98 -2.79
C TYR A 330 4.62 14.03 -3.47
N TRP A 331 4.05 13.14 -2.69
CA TRP A 331 3.09 12.17 -3.18
C TRP A 331 2.22 11.66 -2.03
N SER A 332 1.20 10.90 -2.38
CA SER A 332 0.38 10.20 -1.41
C SER A 332 0.22 8.76 -1.85
N THR A 333 -0.08 7.90 -0.89
CA THR A 333 -0.23 6.48 -1.12
C THR A 333 -1.38 5.98 -0.27
N GLN A 334 -1.99 4.88 -0.70
CA GLN A 334 -3.00 4.20 0.07
C GLN A 334 -2.58 2.76 0.34
N ASP A 335 -2.97 2.30 1.53
CA ASP A 335 -2.66 0.98 2.04
C ASP A 335 -3.95 0.27 2.44
N LEU A 336 -4.00 -1.02 2.18
CA LEU A 336 -5.05 -1.88 2.73
C LEU A 336 -4.69 -2.33 4.13
N VAL A 337 -5.63 -2.13 5.04
CA VAL A 337 -5.51 -2.50 6.44
C VAL A 337 -6.53 -3.59 6.74
N THR A 338 -6.04 -4.77 7.12
CA THR A 338 -6.91 -5.81 7.67
C THR A 338 -7.45 -5.38 9.04
N ILE A 339 -8.66 -5.83 9.33
CA ILE A 339 -9.35 -5.47 10.59
C ILE A 339 -8.62 -5.95 11.85
N ASP A 340 -7.78 -6.98 11.74
CA ASP A 340 -6.97 -7.55 12.81
C ASP A 340 -5.49 -7.11 12.75
N LYS A 341 -5.14 -6.28 11.75
CA LYS A 341 -3.81 -5.71 11.49
C LYS A 341 -2.73 -6.71 11.06
N ILE A 342 -3.08 -7.97 10.81
CA ILE A 342 -2.17 -8.99 10.25
C ILE A 342 -2.48 -9.14 8.75
N PRO A 343 -1.48 -9.21 7.86
CA PRO A 343 -1.71 -9.47 6.44
C PRO A 343 -2.49 -10.75 6.13
N PHE A 344 -3.09 -10.81 4.95
CA PHE A 344 -3.62 -12.04 4.37
C PHE A 344 -2.60 -12.63 3.41
N ILE A 345 -2.06 -13.80 3.73
CA ILE A 345 -1.10 -14.53 2.88
C ILE A 345 -1.45 -16.02 2.92
N GLY A 346 -1.81 -16.60 1.79
CA GLY A 346 -2.14 -18.02 1.67
C GLY A 346 -3.34 -18.30 0.77
N PRO A 347 -3.98 -19.47 0.90
CA PRO A 347 -5.15 -19.86 0.11
C PRO A 347 -6.32 -18.88 0.24
N MET A 348 -6.94 -18.52 -0.88
CA MET A 348 -8.04 -17.54 -0.88
C MET A 348 -9.31 -18.06 -0.19
N SER A 349 -9.53 -19.38 -0.21
CA SER A 349 -10.64 -20.05 0.45
C SER A 349 -10.18 -21.40 1.02
N GLU A 350 -10.90 -21.95 2.00
CA GLU A 350 -10.54 -23.21 2.66
C GLU A 350 -10.57 -24.43 1.72
N ASN A 351 -11.34 -24.35 0.62
CA ASN A 351 -11.56 -25.47 -0.30
C ASN A 351 -10.68 -25.39 -1.57
N GLU A 352 -9.81 -24.38 -1.67
CA GLU A 352 -9.00 -24.13 -2.87
C GLU A 352 -7.56 -23.81 -2.48
N ASP A 353 -6.66 -24.77 -2.65
CA ASP A 353 -5.25 -24.66 -2.31
C ASP A 353 -4.39 -24.06 -3.43
N ASN A 354 -4.94 -23.92 -4.64
CA ASN A 354 -4.22 -23.50 -5.83
C ASN A 354 -4.53 -22.07 -6.32
N ILE A 355 -5.37 -21.34 -5.59
CA ILE A 355 -5.59 -19.90 -5.77
C ILE A 355 -5.21 -19.21 -4.47
N LEU A 356 -4.09 -18.49 -4.50
CA LEU A 356 -3.47 -17.87 -3.34
C LEU A 356 -3.58 -16.35 -3.41
N VAL A 357 -3.42 -15.67 -2.28
CA VAL A 357 -3.43 -14.21 -2.18
C VAL A 357 -2.36 -13.70 -1.23
N ALA A 358 -1.88 -12.49 -1.49
CA ALA A 358 -1.09 -11.69 -0.54
C ALA A 358 -1.58 -10.23 -0.56
N THR A 359 -2.20 -9.77 0.54
CA THR A 359 -2.82 -8.44 0.65
C THR A 359 -2.88 -7.93 2.10
N GLY A 360 -3.30 -6.67 2.29
CA GLY A 360 -3.63 -6.12 3.60
C GLY A 360 -2.42 -5.77 4.48
N PHE A 361 -1.32 -5.29 3.88
CA PHE A 361 -0.04 -5.11 4.57
C PHE A 361 0.04 -3.95 5.57
N LYS A 362 -1.02 -3.14 5.76
CA LYS A 362 -1.07 -2.06 6.76
C LYS A 362 0.18 -1.18 6.75
N LYS A 363 0.57 -0.63 5.59
CA LYS A 363 1.77 0.23 5.41
C LYS A 363 3.11 -0.49 5.47
N TRP A 364 3.15 -1.75 5.88
CA TRP A 364 4.37 -2.54 6.10
C TRP A 364 4.67 -3.49 4.94
N GLY A 365 4.38 -3.05 3.72
CA GLY A 365 4.51 -3.87 2.52
C GLY A 365 5.94 -4.27 2.19
N MET A 366 6.96 -3.51 2.62
CA MET A 366 8.37 -3.79 2.29
C MET A 366 8.88 -5.11 2.88
N THR A 367 8.59 -5.39 4.15
CA THR A 367 8.94 -6.66 4.82
C THR A 367 7.86 -7.71 4.59
N SER A 368 6.58 -7.34 4.67
CA SER A 368 5.47 -8.28 4.46
C SER A 368 5.46 -8.91 3.06
N SER A 369 6.00 -8.23 2.04
CA SER A 369 6.14 -8.81 0.70
C SER A 369 7.15 -9.95 0.64
N ALA A 370 8.24 -9.89 1.41
CA ALA A 370 9.23 -10.96 1.50
C ALA A 370 8.71 -12.13 2.34
N VAL A 371 7.97 -11.86 3.43
CA VAL A 371 7.19 -12.89 4.14
C VAL A 371 6.24 -13.58 3.16
N ALA A 372 5.50 -12.81 2.36
CA ALA A 372 4.57 -13.37 1.39
C ALA A 372 5.27 -14.22 0.32
N ALA A 373 6.37 -13.72 -0.27
CA ALA A 373 7.08 -14.43 -1.31
C ALA A 373 7.60 -15.79 -0.84
N THR A 374 8.20 -15.84 0.35
CA THR A 374 8.74 -17.09 0.93
C THR A 374 7.62 -18.07 1.31
N LEU A 375 6.60 -17.60 2.05
CA LEU A 375 5.46 -18.43 2.46
C LEU A 375 4.68 -18.98 1.26
N LEU A 376 4.33 -18.14 0.28
CA LEU A 376 3.58 -18.58 -0.91
C LEU A 376 4.38 -19.56 -1.76
N SER A 377 5.70 -19.37 -1.86
CA SER A 377 6.56 -20.29 -2.61
C SER A 377 6.65 -21.66 -1.93
N ASP A 378 6.69 -21.70 -0.59
CA ASP A 378 6.63 -22.95 0.17
C ASP A 378 5.29 -23.67 -0.03
N LEU A 379 4.18 -22.93 -0.03
CA LEU A 379 2.85 -23.50 -0.31
C LEU A 379 2.76 -24.08 -1.73
N VAL A 380 3.31 -23.41 -2.74
CA VAL A 380 3.39 -23.92 -4.12
C VAL A 380 4.20 -25.22 -4.20
N GLU A 381 5.26 -25.34 -3.40
CA GLU A 381 6.06 -26.56 -3.27
C GLU A 381 5.46 -27.61 -2.33
N LYS A 382 4.33 -27.30 -1.67
CA LYS A 382 3.71 -28.12 -0.62
C LYS A 382 4.67 -28.44 0.54
N LYS A 383 5.47 -27.45 0.92
CA LYS A 383 6.34 -27.49 2.10
C LYS A 383 5.66 -26.83 3.28
N ASP A 384 5.83 -27.41 4.46
CA ASP A 384 5.37 -26.81 5.70
C ASP A 384 6.11 -25.49 5.95
N ASN A 385 5.36 -24.44 6.33
CA ASN A 385 5.92 -23.16 6.71
C ASN A 385 5.43 -22.76 8.11
N PRO A 386 6.32 -22.42 9.05
CA PRO A 386 5.95 -22.13 10.45
C PRO A 386 5.07 -20.90 10.61
N TYR A 387 4.99 -20.02 9.60
CA TYR A 387 4.25 -18.76 9.66
C TYR A 387 2.84 -18.85 9.07
N GLU A 388 2.49 -19.95 8.41
CA GLU A 388 1.20 -20.11 7.69
C GLU A 388 -0.01 -19.80 8.59
N SER A 389 -0.02 -20.34 9.81
CA SER A 389 -1.13 -20.21 10.76
C SER A 389 -1.44 -18.77 11.17
N ILE A 390 -0.48 -17.85 11.03
CA ILE A 390 -0.62 -16.43 11.39
C ILE A 390 -1.24 -15.65 10.24
N PHE A 391 -0.79 -15.92 9.02
CA PHE A 391 -1.13 -15.10 7.86
C PHE A 391 -2.27 -15.67 7.03
N THR A 392 -2.64 -16.94 7.22
CA THR A 392 -3.71 -17.58 6.44
C THR A 392 -5.00 -16.75 6.45
N PRO A 393 -5.63 -16.54 5.27
CA PRO A 393 -6.92 -15.86 5.20
C PRO A 393 -8.02 -16.52 6.03
N SER A 394 -7.98 -17.84 6.24
CA SER A 394 -9.03 -18.55 6.97
C SER A 394 -9.01 -18.37 8.50
N ARG A 395 -7.98 -17.70 9.06
CA ARG A 395 -7.85 -17.49 10.52
C ARG A 395 -9.04 -16.78 11.18
N PHE A 396 -9.85 -16.07 10.41
CA PHE A 396 -11.02 -15.34 10.90
C PHE A 396 -12.16 -16.25 11.35
N HIS A 397 -12.27 -17.46 10.81
CA HIS A 397 -13.23 -18.46 11.29
C HIS A 397 -12.90 -18.97 12.70
N LEU A 398 -11.69 -18.66 13.20
CA LEU A 398 -11.17 -19.15 14.47
C LEU A 398 -11.22 -18.13 15.61
N ASN A 399 -11.67 -16.89 15.37
CA ASN A 399 -11.67 -15.84 16.41
C ASN A 399 -13.04 -15.15 16.59
N PRO A 400 -13.83 -15.56 17.60
CA PRO A 400 -15.13 -14.96 17.94
C PRO A 400 -15.06 -13.51 18.44
N GLY A 401 -13.89 -12.97 18.77
CA GLY A 401 -13.69 -11.64 19.36
C GLY A 401 -13.83 -10.46 18.38
N LEU A 402 -14.18 -10.72 17.13
CA LEU A 402 -14.11 -9.76 16.02
C LEU A 402 -15.35 -8.86 15.87
N GLN A 403 -15.80 -8.28 16.98
CA GLN A 403 -16.87 -7.26 17.02
C GLN A 403 -16.61 -6.07 16.07
N LYS A 404 -15.35 -5.83 15.68
CA LYS A 404 -14.95 -4.80 14.72
C LYS A 404 -15.45 -5.03 13.29
N VAL A 405 -15.72 -6.28 12.87
CA VAL A 405 -16.28 -6.55 11.51
C VAL A 405 -17.59 -5.79 11.32
N ILE A 406 -18.44 -5.74 12.36
CA ILE A 406 -19.74 -5.07 12.31
C ILE A 406 -19.56 -3.56 12.15
N SER A 407 -18.65 -2.94 12.90
CA SER A 407 -18.47 -1.47 12.87
C SER A 407 -17.87 -0.98 11.56
N TYR A 408 -16.94 -1.71 10.94
CA TYR A 408 -16.39 -1.34 9.63
C TYR A 408 -17.44 -1.44 8.53
N ASN A 409 -18.22 -2.53 8.51
CA ASN A 409 -19.29 -2.68 7.53
C ASN A 409 -20.42 -1.65 7.73
N ALA A 410 -20.65 -1.18 8.97
CA ALA A 410 -21.56 -0.07 9.24
C ALA A 410 -21.07 1.27 8.64
N ASP A 411 -19.77 1.54 8.65
CA ASP A 411 -19.18 2.72 7.99
C ASP A 411 -19.38 2.68 6.46
N VAL A 412 -19.16 1.51 5.84
CA VAL A 412 -19.42 1.29 4.41
C VAL A 412 -20.90 1.51 4.09
N ALA A 413 -21.82 0.91 4.86
CA ALA A 413 -23.25 1.09 4.67
C ALA A 413 -23.68 2.56 4.83
N LYS A 414 -23.09 3.27 5.80
CA LYS A 414 -23.31 4.71 6.00
C LYS A 414 -22.93 5.50 4.76
N HIS A 415 -21.74 5.29 4.19
CA HIS A 415 -21.30 6.04 3.00
C HIS A 415 -22.10 5.68 1.75
N LEU A 416 -22.48 4.41 1.60
CA LEU A 416 -23.35 3.96 0.52
C LEU A 416 -24.71 4.65 0.57
N ILE A 417 -25.34 4.75 1.75
CA ILE A 417 -26.65 5.42 1.92
C ILE A 417 -26.51 6.94 1.83
N LYS A 418 -25.54 7.51 2.56
CA LYS A 418 -25.35 8.97 2.63
C LYS A 418 -25.12 9.54 1.24
N GLY A 419 -24.22 8.96 0.46
CA GLY A 419 -23.89 9.46 -0.87
C GLY A 419 -25.10 9.45 -1.82
N LYS A 420 -25.95 8.42 -1.73
CA LYS A 420 -27.15 8.26 -2.57
C LYS A 420 -28.28 9.23 -2.22
N LEU A 421 -28.34 9.70 -0.97
CA LEU A 421 -29.34 10.67 -0.50
C LEU A 421 -28.88 12.13 -0.65
N GLU A 422 -27.57 12.35 -0.75
CA GLU A 422 -26.98 13.66 -0.93
C GLU A 422 -27.32 14.24 -2.30
N LYS A 423 -27.85 15.47 -2.30
CA LYS A 423 -28.11 16.26 -3.50
C LYS A 423 -27.20 17.48 -3.47
N PRO A 424 -26.09 17.47 -4.22
CA PRO A 424 -25.20 18.62 -4.27
C PRO A 424 -25.94 19.86 -4.77
N ASP A 425 -25.79 20.98 -4.05
CA ASP A 425 -26.40 22.28 -4.41
C ASP A 425 -25.52 23.07 -5.41
N VAL A 426 -24.65 22.37 -6.14
CA VAL A 426 -23.68 22.94 -7.08
C VAL A 426 -24.10 22.54 -8.49
N GLN A 427 -24.18 23.53 -9.39
CA GLN A 427 -24.41 23.29 -10.81
C GLN A 427 -23.06 23.13 -11.53
N PHE A 428 -23.04 22.40 -12.65
CA PHE A 428 -21.78 22.13 -13.35
C PHE A 428 -21.19 23.38 -14.04
N GLU A 429 -22.03 24.39 -14.28
CA GLU A 429 -21.65 25.70 -14.79
C GLU A 429 -20.78 26.48 -13.79
N ASP A 430 -20.92 26.20 -12.49
CA ASP A 430 -20.19 26.87 -11.42
C ASP A 430 -18.77 26.29 -11.19
N ILE A 431 -18.41 25.23 -11.92
CA ILE A 431 -17.11 24.57 -11.79
C ILE A 431 -16.04 25.38 -12.51
N SER A 432 -15.04 25.85 -11.78
CA SER A 432 -13.92 26.61 -12.32
C SER A 432 -12.89 25.70 -13.04
N PRO A 433 -12.08 26.22 -13.98
CA PRO A 433 -10.93 25.47 -14.51
C PRO A 433 -10.03 24.93 -13.38
N GLY A 434 -9.62 23.66 -13.49
CA GLY A 434 -8.86 22.93 -12.48
C GLY A 434 -9.70 22.41 -11.30
N GLU A 435 -11.00 22.67 -11.26
CA GLU A 435 -11.87 22.29 -10.14
C GLU A 435 -12.70 21.05 -10.47
N GLY A 436 -12.91 20.19 -9.47
CA GLY A 436 -13.86 19.09 -9.53
C GLY A 436 -14.75 19.04 -8.30
N LYS A 437 -16.04 18.74 -8.49
CA LYS A 437 -17.04 18.64 -7.42
C LYS A 437 -18.15 17.67 -7.78
N ALA A 438 -18.78 17.09 -6.77
CA ALA A 438 -20.11 16.51 -6.95
C ALA A 438 -21.11 17.62 -7.27
N VAL A 439 -21.92 17.43 -8.30
CA VAL A 439 -22.92 18.36 -8.82
C VAL A 439 -24.26 17.67 -9.01
N THR A 440 -25.31 18.43 -9.28
CA THR A 440 -26.62 17.88 -9.69
C THR A 440 -26.87 18.16 -11.18
N ILE A 441 -27.10 17.12 -11.97
CA ILE A 441 -27.49 17.22 -13.39
C ILE A 441 -28.81 16.49 -13.58
N ASN A 442 -29.83 17.17 -14.13
CA ASN A 442 -31.16 16.61 -14.37
C ASN A 442 -31.77 15.89 -13.13
N GLY A 443 -31.52 16.46 -11.93
CA GLY A 443 -32.00 15.92 -10.66
C GLY A 443 -31.24 14.69 -10.13
N ARG A 444 -30.12 14.31 -10.76
CA ARG A 444 -29.25 13.20 -10.35
C ARG A 444 -27.87 13.72 -9.96
N ARG A 445 -27.25 13.07 -8.96
CA ARG A 445 -25.86 13.33 -8.58
C ARG A 445 -24.93 12.93 -9.73
N ALA A 446 -23.98 13.79 -10.04
CA ALA A 446 -22.91 13.55 -11.01
C ALA A 446 -21.59 14.12 -10.45
N GLY A 447 -20.48 13.67 -11.01
CA GLY A 447 -19.16 14.26 -10.78
C GLY A 447 -18.83 15.16 -11.96
N ALA A 448 -18.48 16.40 -11.69
CA ALA A 448 -18.02 17.34 -12.71
C ALA A 448 -16.58 17.76 -12.41
N PHE A 449 -15.74 17.75 -13.43
CA PHE A 449 -14.41 18.33 -13.40
C PHE A 449 -14.20 19.17 -14.66
N ARG A 450 -13.68 20.40 -14.49
CA ARG A 450 -13.32 21.24 -15.62
C ARG A 450 -11.81 21.32 -15.72
N ASP A 451 -11.25 20.91 -16.85
CA ASP A 451 -9.81 21.01 -17.07
C ASP A 451 -9.36 22.48 -17.29
N GLU A 452 -8.05 22.70 -17.31
CA GLU A 452 -7.44 24.03 -17.52
C GLU A 452 -7.78 24.64 -18.89
N THR A 453 -8.18 23.82 -19.87
CA THR A 453 -8.62 24.28 -21.19
C THR A 453 -10.10 24.67 -21.22
N GLY A 454 -10.83 24.41 -20.13
CA GLY A 454 -12.26 24.65 -19.98
C GLY A 454 -13.14 23.46 -20.36
N CYS A 455 -12.57 22.33 -20.79
CA CYS A 455 -13.30 21.12 -21.14
C CYS A 455 -13.95 20.52 -19.88
N LEU A 456 -15.22 20.17 -19.98
CA LEU A 456 -15.99 19.61 -18.87
C LEU A 456 -16.05 18.09 -18.99
N HIS A 457 -15.61 17.40 -17.95
CA HIS A 457 -15.72 15.96 -17.78
C HIS A 457 -16.84 15.65 -16.80
N LEU A 458 -17.80 14.84 -17.23
CA LEU A 458 -18.96 14.45 -16.44
C LEU A 458 -19.03 12.93 -16.28
N VAL A 459 -19.18 12.48 -15.05
CA VAL A 459 -19.25 11.05 -14.72
C VAL A 459 -20.35 10.75 -13.70
N ASP A 460 -20.89 9.54 -13.77
CA ASP A 460 -21.67 8.94 -12.69
C ASP A 460 -20.73 8.67 -11.52
N THR A 461 -21.02 9.23 -10.34
CA THR A 461 -20.21 9.06 -9.14
C THR A 461 -20.39 7.69 -8.49
N THR A 462 -21.27 6.84 -9.02
CA THR A 462 -21.44 5.47 -8.53
C THR A 462 -20.22 4.62 -8.85
N CYS A 463 -19.43 4.29 -7.83
CA CYS A 463 -18.28 3.40 -7.93
C CYS A 463 -18.68 2.04 -8.52
N THR A 464 -17.99 1.63 -9.58
CA THR A 464 -18.26 0.37 -10.30
C THR A 464 -17.81 -0.90 -9.56
N HIS A 465 -17.22 -0.78 -8.37
CA HIS A 465 -16.93 -1.92 -7.50
C HIS A 465 -18.19 -2.40 -6.76
N LEU A 466 -18.70 -1.61 -5.80
CA LEU A 466 -19.85 -1.98 -4.96
C LEU A 466 -20.89 -0.85 -4.81
N GLY A 467 -20.83 0.19 -5.65
CA GLY A 467 -21.91 1.18 -5.77
C GLY A 467 -21.88 2.36 -4.79
N CYS A 468 -20.83 2.51 -3.96
CA CYS A 468 -20.64 3.70 -3.15
C CYS A 468 -20.41 4.94 -4.04
N GLU A 469 -20.84 6.11 -3.59
CA GLU A 469 -20.51 7.36 -4.29
C GLU A 469 -19.05 7.73 -4.07
N VAL A 470 -18.35 8.09 -5.14
CA VAL A 470 -16.98 8.61 -5.10
C VAL A 470 -16.94 10.08 -4.72
N GLU A 471 -15.84 10.49 -4.12
CA GLU A 471 -15.57 11.84 -3.66
C GLU A 471 -14.39 12.45 -4.42
N TRP A 472 -14.38 13.77 -4.61
CA TRP A 472 -13.32 14.45 -5.35
C TRP A 472 -12.04 14.58 -4.51
N ASN A 473 -10.91 14.16 -5.09
CA ASN A 473 -9.57 14.38 -4.58
C ASN A 473 -8.95 15.58 -5.31
N ASP A 474 -8.87 16.70 -4.61
CA ASP A 474 -8.40 17.99 -5.12
C ASP A 474 -6.88 18.08 -5.31
N SER A 475 -6.10 17.13 -4.81
CA SER A 475 -4.63 17.15 -4.93
C SER A 475 -4.12 16.34 -6.11
N GLU A 476 -4.81 15.26 -6.48
CA GLU A 476 -4.41 14.37 -7.57
C GLU A 476 -5.40 14.37 -8.74
N HIS A 477 -6.48 15.17 -8.63
CA HIS A 477 -7.56 15.27 -9.60
C HIS A 477 -8.17 13.90 -9.92
N THR A 478 -8.56 13.17 -8.89
CA THR A 478 -9.20 11.85 -9.01
C THR A 478 -10.53 11.79 -8.28
N TRP A 479 -11.35 10.83 -8.69
CA TRP A 479 -12.53 10.40 -7.94
C TRP A 479 -12.17 9.21 -7.06
N ASP A 480 -12.25 9.36 -5.75
CA ASP A 480 -11.81 8.36 -4.78
C ASP A 480 -13.03 7.77 -4.04
N CYS A 481 -13.13 6.44 -4.02
CA CYS A 481 -14.22 5.73 -3.37
C CYS A 481 -13.98 5.60 -1.85
N PRO A 482 -14.90 6.11 -0.99
CA PRO A 482 -14.72 6.12 0.46
C PRO A 482 -14.85 4.75 1.13
N CYS A 483 -15.33 3.74 0.39
CA CYS A 483 -15.61 2.41 0.93
C CYS A 483 -14.38 1.49 0.85
N HIS A 484 -13.83 1.30 -0.36
CA HIS A 484 -12.76 0.33 -0.60
C HIS A 484 -11.58 0.91 -1.40
N GLY A 485 -11.54 2.24 -1.57
CA GLY A 485 -10.39 2.95 -2.14
C GLY A 485 -10.18 2.81 -3.64
N SER A 486 -11.21 2.42 -4.42
CA SER A 486 -11.13 2.54 -5.89
C SER A 486 -10.94 3.99 -6.30
N ARG A 487 -10.08 4.23 -7.30
CA ARG A 487 -9.77 5.58 -7.79
C ARG A 487 -9.97 5.66 -9.29
N PHE A 488 -10.46 6.81 -9.75
CA PHE A 488 -10.75 7.05 -11.17
C PHE A 488 -10.21 8.40 -11.61
N LYS A 489 -9.80 8.49 -12.88
CA LYS A 489 -9.49 9.76 -13.55
C LYS A 489 -10.75 10.64 -13.63
N PRO A 490 -10.61 11.95 -13.90
CA PRO A 490 -11.77 12.82 -14.09
C PRO A 490 -12.73 12.32 -15.18
N SER A 491 -12.18 11.71 -16.23
CA SER A 491 -12.90 11.08 -17.36
C SER A 491 -13.47 9.69 -17.06
N GLY A 492 -13.25 9.15 -15.87
CA GLY A 492 -13.84 7.92 -15.36
C GLY A 492 -12.98 6.66 -15.47
N GLU A 493 -11.83 6.69 -16.17
CA GLU A 493 -10.95 5.51 -16.26
C GLU A 493 -10.40 5.11 -14.89
N VAL A 494 -10.29 3.80 -14.67
CA VAL A 494 -9.71 3.25 -13.43
C VAL A 494 -8.25 3.66 -13.32
N VAL A 495 -7.90 4.26 -12.18
CA VAL A 495 -6.51 4.53 -11.75
C VAL A 495 -6.06 3.43 -10.79
N GLU A 496 -6.91 3.08 -9.83
CA GLU A 496 -6.61 2.07 -8.81
C GLU A 496 -7.85 1.24 -8.49
N GLY A 497 -7.67 -0.07 -8.35
CA GLY A 497 -8.72 -1.01 -7.97
C GLY A 497 -9.24 -0.80 -6.55
N PRO A 498 -10.24 -1.58 -6.11
CA PRO A 498 -10.74 -2.82 -6.71
C PRO A 498 -11.66 -2.69 -7.95
N ALA A 499 -12.13 -1.50 -8.30
CA ALA A 499 -12.91 -1.34 -9.52
C ALA A 499 -12.10 -1.74 -10.76
N ILE A 500 -12.69 -2.57 -11.62
CA ILE A 500 -12.08 -3.02 -12.90
C ILE A 500 -12.76 -2.39 -14.12
N LYS A 501 -13.81 -1.59 -13.91
CA LYS A 501 -14.58 -0.89 -14.95
C LYS A 501 -14.53 0.61 -14.69
N PRO A 502 -14.46 1.44 -15.74
CA PRO A 502 -14.50 2.89 -15.58
C PRO A 502 -15.86 3.35 -15.04
N LEU A 503 -15.89 4.54 -14.41
CA LEU A 503 -17.15 5.25 -14.15
C LEU A 503 -17.85 5.54 -15.48
N LYS A 504 -19.19 5.55 -15.45
CA LYS A 504 -19.98 5.84 -16.64
C LYS A 504 -19.90 7.34 -16.95
N GLN A 505 -19.58 7.71 -18.18
CA GLN A 505 -19.67 9.10 -18.62
C GLN A 505 -21.13 9.56 -18.72
N ILE A 506 -21.37 10.83 -18.42
CA ILE A 506 -22.69 11.46 -18.51
C ILE A 506 -22.66 12.47 -19.64
N ASP A 507 -23.58 12.32 -20.58
CA ASP A 507 -23.85 13.31 -21.62
C ASP A 507 -24.86 14.34 -21.09
N LEU A 508 -24.74 15.59 -21.54
CA LEU A 508 -25.63 16.70 -21.14
C LEU A 508 -26.97 16.73 -21.91
N ASP A 509 -27.20 15.77 -22.80
CA ASP A 509 -28.36 15.72 -23.70
C ASP A 509 -29.71 15.46 -23.02
#